data_AF-A0A831UNF2-F1
#
_entry.id   AF-A0A831UNF2-F1
#
_cell.length_a   1.000
_cell.length_b   1.000
_cell.length_c   1.000
_cell.angle_alpha   90.00
_cell.angle_beta   90.00
_cell.angle_gamma   90.00
#
_symmetry.space_group_name_H-M   'P 1'
#
loop_
_entity.id
_entity.type
_entity.pdbx_description
1 polymer ?
#
loop_
_entity_poly.entity_id
_entity_poly.type
_entity_poly.pdbx_seq_one_letter_code
_entity_poly.pdbx_strand_id
1 'polypeptide(L)'
;MPERSHPILLLAALIIAGIAILHFLALAFSLYWRWPWYDSLMHSLGGAWLGAISVWFFGFSPYESLRRFAAGRLFLITLVFSITVNVLWEVFEYALGVTFAVNYWSDTAGDLFFDVVGFLAVFAALGRFFPLPKTSV
;
A
#
# COMPACT_ATOMS: atom_id res chain seq x y z
N MET A 1 -12.39 20.72 7.51
CA MET A 1 -11.67 19.60 6.85
C MET A 1 -11.95 18.17 7.37
N PRO A 2 -12.92 17.87 8.29
CA PRO A 2 -13.23 16.47 8.66
C PRO A 2 -13.80 15.60 7.52
N GLU A 3 -14.60 16.20 6.63
CA GLU A 3 -15.41 15.46 5.64
C GLU A 3 -14.60 14.62 4.64
N ARG A 4 -13.34 14.98 4.38
CA ARG A 4 -12.49 14.28 3.39
C ARG A 4 -11.67 13.13 3.95
N SER A 5 -11.68 12.93 5.27
CA SER A 5 -10.96 11.84 5.93
C SER A 5 -11.66 10.49 5.75
N HIS A 6 -12.99 10.48 5.78
CA HIS A 6 -13.81 9.27 5.71
C HIS A 6 -13.70 8.52 4.38
N PRO A 7 -13.70 9.18 3.20
CA PRO A 7 -13.58 8.47 1.92
C PRO A 7 -12.23 7.76 1.73
N ILE A 8 -11.13 8.34 2.21
CA ILE A 8 -9.79 7.71 2.09
C ILE A 8 -9.69 6.50 3.02
N LEU A 9 -10.23 6.59 4.25
CA LEU A 9 -10.34 5.44 5.14
C LEU A 9 -11.24 4.35 4.57
N LEU A 10 -12.38 4.73 3.99
CA LEU A 10 -13.29 3.77 3.35
C LEU A 10 -12.59 3.08 2.18
N LEU A 11 -11.86 3.82 1.34
CA LEU A 11 -11.04 3.25 0.28
C LEU A 11 -10.02 2.25 0.84
N ALA A 12 -9.24 2.63 1.86
CA ALA A 12 -8.28 1.74 2.49
C ALA A 12 -8.97 0.48 3.07
N ALA A 13 -10.12 0.65 3.73
CA ALA A 13 -10.90 -0.46 4.27
C ALA A 13 -11.41 -1.41 3.17
N LEU A 14 -11.86 -0.88 2.04
CA LEU A 14 -12.30 -1.68 0.90
C LEU A 14 -11.14 -2.43 0.24
N ILE A 15 -9.97 -1.79 0.10
CA ILE A 15 -8.77 -2.45 -0.44
C ILE A 15 -8.35 -3.61 0.46
N ILE A 16 -8.21 -3.40 1.78
CA ILE A 16 -7.78 -4.47 2.70
C ILE A 16 -8.81 -5.59 2.82
N ALA A 17 -10.11 -5.27 2.79
CA ALA A 17 -11.15 -6.29 2.73
C ALA A 17 -11.06 -7.10 1.43
N GLY A 18 -10.79 -6.45 0.30
CA GLY A 18 -10.55 -7.09 -0.99
C GLY A 18 -9.32 -8.01 -0.95
N ILE A 19 -8.19 -7.53 -0.41
CA ILE A 19 -6.98 -8.34 -0.21
C ILE A 19 -7.30 -9.57 0.63
N ALA A 20 -7.98 -9.41 1.77
CA ALA A 20 -8.32 -10.53 2.64
C ALA A 20 -9.17 -11.58 1.90
N ILE A 21 -10.21 -11.15 1.19
CA ILE A 21 -11.06 -12.05 0.38
C ILE A 21 -10.23 -12.77 -0.69
N LEU A 22 -9.43 -12.03 -1.45
CA LEU A 22 -8.57 -12.59 -2.49
C LEU A 22 -7.57 -13.61 -1.91
N HIS A 23 -6.90 -13.27 -0.80
CA HIS A 23 -5.99 -14.17 -0.12
C HIS A 23 -6.66 -15.49 0.31
N PHE A 24 -7.84 -15.42 0.95
CA PHE A 24 -8.57 -16.64 1.34
C PHE A 24 -8.99 -17.48 0.13
N LEU A 25 -9.42 -16.84 -0.96
CA LEU A 25 -9.71 -17.54 -2.22
C LEU A 25 -8.43 -18.16 -2.81
N ALA A 26 -7.30 -17.45 -2.73
CA ALA A 26 -6.03 -17.91 -3.23
C ALA A 26 -5.53 -19.16 -2.51
N LEU A 27 -5.71 -19.23 -1.19
CA LEU A 27 -5.43 -20.43 -0.42
C LEU A 27 -6.41 -21.56 -0.74
N ALA A 28 -7.72 -21.26 -0.78
CA ALA A 28 -8.76 -22.27 -1.03
C ALA A 28 -8.66 -22.93 -2.42
N PHE A 29 -8.26 -22.17 -3.43
CA PHE A 29 -8.17 -22.63 -4.82
C PHE A 29 -6.73 -22.75 -5.34
N SER A 30 -5.74 -22.65 -4.44
CA SER A 30 -4.30 -22.68 -4.76
C SER A 30 -3.89 -21.70 -5.86
N LEU A 31 -4.45 -20.49 -5.87
CA LEU A 31 -4.24 -19.51 -6.93
C LEU A 31 -2.81 -18.98 -6.99
N TYR A 32 -2.12 -18.85 -5.84
CA TYR A 32 -0.70 -18.50 -5.79
C TYR A 32 0.18 -19.44 -6.62
N TRP A 33 -0.13 -20.74 -6.59
CA TRP A 33 0.62 -21.75 -7.33
C TRP A 33 0.11 -21.94 -8.76
N ARG A 34 -1.16 -21.61 -9.02
CA ARG A 34 -1.76 -21.79 -10.33
C ARG A 34 -1.37 -20.65 -11.27
N TRP A 35 -1.40 -19.41 -10.77
CA TRP A 35 -1.29 -18.19 -11.58
C TRP A 35 -0.09 -17.35 -11.10
N PRO A 36 1.04 -17.35 -11.83
CA PRO A 36 2.28 -16.69 -11.38
C PRO A 36 2.16 -15.18 -11.14
N TRP A 37 1.19 -14.51 -11.76
CA TRP A 37 0.96 -13.07 -11.57
C TRP A 37 0.08 -12.75 -10.36
N TYR A 38 -0.51 -13.76 -9.72
CA TYR A 38 -1.44 -13.56 -8.61
C TYR A 38 -0.76 -12.85 -7.45
N ASP A 39 0.48 -13.23 -7.16
CA ASP A 39 1.25 -12.65 -6.09
C ASP A 39 1.60 -11.17 -6.37
N SER A 40 2.04 -10.88 -7.59
CA SER A 40 2.23 -9.50 -8.07
C SER A 40 0.97 -8.63 -7.96
N LEU A 41 -0.23 -9.21 -8.17
CA LEU A 41 -1.50 -8.52 -7.93
C LEU A 41 -1.69 -8.22 -6.44
N MET A 42 -1.39 -9.18 -5.56
CA MET A 42 -1.49 -9.00 -4.10
C MET A 42 -0.53 -7.91 -3.60
N HIS A 43 0.71 -7.86 -4.07
CA HIS A 43 1.66 -6.78 -3.78
C HIS A 43 1.18 -5.44 -4.31
N SER A 44 0.68 -5.39 -5.55
CA SER A 44 0.08 -4.15 -6.08
C SER A 44 -1.07 -3.64 -5.21
N LEU A 45 -1.92 -4.53 -4.68
CA LEU A 45 -2.99 -4.14 -3.76
C LEU A 45 -2.45 -3.75 -2.37
N GLY A 46 -1.42 -4.43 -1.88
CA GLY A 46 -0.74 -4.11 -0.62
C GLY A 46 -0.13 -2.71 -0.64
N GLY A 47 0.66 -2.41 -1.66
CA GLY A 47 1.20 -1.06 -1.91
C GLY A 47 0.11 0.01 -2.07
N ALA A 48 -0.98 -0.31 -2.77
CA ALA A 48 -2.15 0.58 -2.88
C ALA A 48 -2.79 0.87 -1.51
N TRP A 49 -2.95 -0.15 -0.66
CA TRP A 49 -3.46 -0.01 0.69
C TRP A 49 -2.55 0.86 1.57
N LEU A 50 -1.24 0.57 1.55
CA LEU A 50 -0.23 1.34 2.29
C LEU A 50 -0.18 2.79 1.84
N GLY A 51 -0.31 3.05 0.54
CA GLY A 51 -0.44 4.39 -0.01
C GLY A 51 -1.67 5.12 0.54
N ALA A 52 -2.85 4.48 0.51
CA ALA A 52 -4.08 5.09 1.01
C ALA A 52 -4.00 5.40 2.51
N ILE A 53 -3.58 4.43 3.32
CA ILE A 53 -3.57 4.57 4.79
C ILE A 53 -2.49 5.57 5.25
N SER A 54 -1.32 5.59 4.61
CA SER A 54 -0.26 6.53 4.95
C SER A 54 -0.61 7.96 4.53
N VAL A 55 -1.22 8.16 3.35
CA VAL A 55 -1.74 9.47 2.93
C VAL A 55 -2.81 9.96 3.91
N TRP A 56 -3.73 9.09 4.34
CA TRP A 56 -4.69 9.44 5.37
C TRP A 56 -3.99 9.83 6.67
N PHE A 57 -3.06 9.01 7.15
CA PHE A 57 -2.39 9.21 8.44
C PHE A 57 -1.56 10.50 8.49
N PHE A 58 -0.76 10.79 7.46
CA PHE A 58 0.13 11.97 7.43
C PHE A 58 -0.53 13.22 6.83
N GLY A 59 -1.64 13.10 6.10
CA GLY A 59 -2.30 14.23 5.43
C GLY A 59 -3.65 14.64 6.05
N PHE A 60 -4.43 13.68 6.54
CA PHE A 60 -5.86 13.87 6.85
C PHE A 60 -6.28 13.41 8.25
N SER A 61 -5.38 12.76 8.99
CA SER A 61 -5.59 12.33 10.38
C SER A 61 -5.97 13.50 11.30
N PRO A 62 -6.82 13.31 12.32
CA PRO A 62 -7.18 14.37 13.26
C PRO A 62 -6.00 14.91 14.09
N TYR A 63 -4.84 14.22 14.10
CA TYR A 63 -3.66 14.66 14.83
C TYR A 63 -2.94 15.80 14.09
N GLU A 64 -3.21 17.05 14.48
CA GLU A 64 -2.67 18.25 13.83
C GLU A 64 -1.13 18.31 13.77
N SER A 65 -0.43 17.66 14.70
CA SER A 65 1.04 17.55 14.68
C SER A 65 1.57 16.81 13.45
N LEU A 66 0.78 15.90 12.89
CA LEU A 66 1.15 15.09 11.73
C LEU A 66 0.78 15.76 10.39
N ARG A 67 -0.18 16.69 10.39
CA ARG A 67 -0.75 17.34 9.18
C ARG A 67 0.07 18.53 8.66
N ARG A 68 1.39 18.38 8.51
CA ARG A 68 2.29 19.51 8.25
C ARG A 68 3.03 19.45 6.91
N PHE A 69 2.75 18.45 6.09
CA PHE A 69 3.53 18.20 4.90
C PHE A 69 2.88 18.80 3.64
N ALA A 70 3.65 19.64 2.94
CA ALA A 70 3.37 19.98 1.54
C ALA A 70 3.30 18.71 0.69
N ALA A 71 2.58 18.75 -0.44
CA ALA A 71 2.35 17.60 -1.32
C ALA A 71 3.62 16.77 -1.63
N GLY A 72 4.75 17.43 -1.94
CA GLY A 72 6.02 16.73 -2.20
C GLY A 72 6.61 16.02 -0.97
N ARG A 73 6.51 16.64 0.23
CA ARG A 73 6.95 15.98 1.48
C ARG A 73 6.00 14.86 1.87
N LEU A 74 4.69 15.04 1.63
CA LEU A 74 3.69 14.00 1.86
C LEU A 74 3.97 12.79 0.97
N PHE A 75 4.28 13.00 -0.31
CA PHE A 75 4.69 11.92 -1.21
C PHE A 75 5.91 11.16 -0.68
N LEU A 76 6.97 11.87 -0.28
CA LEU A 76 8.20 11.23 0.19
C LEU A 76 7.98 10.44 1.47
N ILE A 77 7.26 10.98 2.45
CA ILE A 77 7.03 10.27 3.72
C ILE A 77 6.14 9.04 3.52
N THR A 78 5.11 9.12 2.66
CA THR A 78 4.23 7.98 2.38
C THR A 78 4.92 6.92 1.53
N LEU A 79 5.80 7.31 0.61
CA LEU A 79 6.64 6.39 -0.17
C LEU A 79 7.61 5.64 0.73
N VAL A 80 8.36 6.37 1.58
CA VAL A 80 9.31 5.76 2.53
C VAL A 80 8.60 4.84 3.50
N PHE A 81 7.43 5.24 4.02
CA PHE A 81 6.60 4.40 4.88
C PHE A 81 6.20 3.10 4.16
N SER A 82 5.67 3.20 2.94
CA SER A 82 5.22 2.03 2.17
C SER A 82 6.36 1.06 1.88
N ILE A 83 7.51 1.58 1.39
CA ILE A 83 8.70 0.76 1.13
C ILE A 83 9.19 0.09 2.41
N THR A 84 9.21 0.80 3.54
CA THR A 84 9.67 0.23 4.82
C THR A 84 8.78 -0.94 5.24
N VAL A 85 7.45 -0.79 5.16
CA VAL A 85 6.53 -1.87 5.55
C VAL A 85 6.66 -3.08 4.62
N ASN A 86 6.83 -2.85 3.31
CA ASN A 86 6.97 -3.95 2.35
C ASN A 86 8.29 -4.69 2.49
N VAL A 87 9.40 -3.98 2.72
CA VAL A 87 10.67 -4.64 3.06
C VAL A 87 10.55 -5.46 4.36
N LEU A 88 9.80 -4.98 5.35
CA LEU A 88 9.55 -5.75 6.57
C LEU A 88 8.67 -6.98 6.31
N TRP A 89 7.74 -6.91 5.35
CA TRP A 89 6.94 -8.05 4.93
C TRP A 89 7.81 -9.14 4.30
N GLU A 90 8.68 -8.78 3.37
CA GLU A 90 9.65 -9.70 2.76
C GLU A 90 10.54 -10.37 3.81
N VAL A 91 11.09 -9.57 4.74
CA VAL A 91 11.91 -10.09 5.85
C VAL A 91 11.10 -11.05 6.72
N PHE A 92 9.82 -10.77 6.97
CA PHE A 92 8.92 -11.66 7.69
C PHE A 92 8.71 -12.99 6.94
N GLU A 93 8.51 -12.96 5.63
CA GLU A 93 8.34 -14.16 4.83
C GLU A 93 9.59 -15.04 4.82
N TYR A 94 10.74 -14.41 4.62
CA TYR A 94 12.03 -15.08 4.71
C TYR A 94 12.25 -15.71 6.08
N ALA A 95 11.98 -14.97 7.16
CA ALA A 95 12.18 -15.43 8.53
C ALA A 95 11.27 -16.62 8.91
N LEU A 96 10.06 -16.68 8.34
CA LEU A 96 9.12 -17.78 8.59
C LEU A 96 9.21 -18.92 7.58
N GLY A 97 10.06 -18.80 6.55
CA GLY A 97 10.22 -19.80 5.51
C GLY A 97 8.96 -19.97 4.65
N VAL A 98 8.14 -18.93 4.52
CA VAL A 98 6.97 -18.91 3.63
C VAL A 98 7.32 -18.38 2.23
N THR A 99 8.58 -18.55 1.83
CA THR A 99 9.09 -18.18 0.51
C THR A 99 8.74 -19.29 -0.50
N PHE A 100 7.67 -19.11 -1.27
CA PHE A 100 7.16 -20.15 -2.17
C PHE A 100 7.79 -20.13 -3.57
N ALA A 101 8.65 -19.16 -3.87
CA ALA A 101 9.33 -19.02 -5.16
C ALA A 101 10.62 -19.83 -5.28
N VAL A 102 10.92 -20.24 -6.52
CA VAL A 102 12.17 -20.94 -6.88
C VAL A 102 13.40 -20.04 -6.70
N ASN A 103 13.25 -18.73 -6.94
CA ASN A 103 14.28 -17.74 -6.72
C ASN A 103 13.71 -16.55 -5.94
N TYR A 104 13.88 -16.63 -4.62
CA TYR A 104 13.39 -15.64 -3.68
C TYR A 104 13.87 -14.21 -3.98
N TRP A 105 15.13 -14.02 -4.42
CA TRP A 105 15.65 -12.68 -4.69
C TRP A 105 14.96 -11.99 -5.87
N SER A 106 14.62 -12.75 -6.92
CA SER A 106 13.89 -12.19 -8.06
C SER A 106 12.42 -11.95 -7.75
N ASP A 107 11.85 -12.77 -6.86
CA ASP A 107 10.47 -12.67 -6.36
C ASP A 107 10.32 -11.36 -5.58
N THR A 108 11.07 -11.23 -4.48
CA THR A 108 11.15 -10.04 -3.64
C THR A 108 11.39 -8.76 -4.44
N ALA A 109 12.26 -8.79 -5.46
CA ALA A 109 12.49 -7.62 -6.30
C ALA A 109 11.27 -7.25 -7.15
N GLY A 110 10.53 -8.25 -7.65
CA GLY A 110 9.25 -8.08 -8.33
C GLY A 110 8.17 -7.56 -7.38
N ASP A 111 8.09 -8.13 -6.19
CA ASP A 111 7.12 -7.79 -5.16
C ASP A 111 7.25 -6.33 -4.72
N LEU A 112 8.48 -5.92 -4.37
CA LEU A 112 8.78 -4.51 -4.07
C LEU A 112 8.49 -3.57 -5.25
N PHE A 113 8.67 -4.02 -6.48
CA PHE A 113 8.33 -3.23 -7.67
C PHE A 113 6.81 -3.05 -7.77
N PHE A 114 6.02 -4.12 -7.66
CA PHE A 114 4.56 -4.08 -7.76
C PHE A 114 3.91 -3.33 -6.60
N ASP A 115 4.49 -3.44 -5.42
CA ASP A 115 4.17 -2.61 -4.27
C ASP A 115 4.28 -1.11 -4.57
N VAL A 116 5.40 -0.68 -5.17
CA VAL A 116 5.58 0.73 -5.57
C VAL A 116 4.57 1.12 -6.66
N VAL A 117 4.27 0.24 -7.62
CA VAL A 117 3.24 0.50 -8.65
C VAL A 117 1.87 0.74 -8.02
N GLY A 118 1.48 -0.11 -7.07
CA GLY A 118 0.24 0.03 -6.30
C GLY A 118 0.15 1.34 -5.55
N PHE A 119 1.22 1.68 -4.82
CA PHE A 119 1.36 2.94 -4.11
C PHE A 119 1.18 4.15 -5.04
N LEU A 120 1.91 4.16 -6.17
CA LEU A 120 1.88 5.28 -7.13
C LEU A 120 0.49 5.46 -7.73
N ALA A 121 -0.20 4.37 -8.07
CA ALA A 121 -1.55 4.40 -8.62
C ALA A 121 -2.54 5.07 -7.65
N VAL A 122 -2.53 4.67 -6.38
CA VAL A 122 -3.39 5.27 -5.35
C VAL A 122 -3.00 6.70 -5.05
N PHE A 123 -1.71 7.00 -4.91
CA PHE A 123 -1.26 8.36 -4.63
C PHE A 123 -1.68 9.34 -5.74
N ALA A 124 -1.52 8.94 -7.00
CA ALA A 124 -1.96 9.74 -8.15
C ALA A 124 -3.49 9.92 -8.18
N ALA A 125 -4.26 8.86 -7.91
CA ALA A 125 -5.71 8.93 -7.83
C ALA A 125 -6.16 9.90 -6.72
N LEU A 126 -5.60 9.76 -5.52
CA LEU A 126 -5.91 10.65 -4.40
C LEU A 126 -5.52 12.11 -4.68
N GLY A 127 -4.37 12.36 -5.30
CA GLY A 127 -3.95 13.71 -5.69
C GLY A 127 -4.88 14.39 -6.71
N ARG A 128 -5.61 13.61 -7.50
CA ARG A 128 -6.61 14.12 -8.46
C ARG A 128 -7.96 14.42 -7.81
N PHE A 129 -8.40 13.59 -6.87
CA PHE A 129 -9.74 13.70 -6.27
C PHE A 129 -9.78 14.45 -4.93
N PHE A 130 -8.65 14.52 -4.23
CA PHE A 130 -8.48 15.24 -2.99
C PHE A 130 -7.36 16.27 -3.17
N PRO A 131 -7.68 17.58 -3.19
CA PRO A 131 -6.66 18.61 -3.17
C PRO A 131 -5.77 18.38 -1.95
N LEU A 132 -4.53 18.00 -2.21
CA LEU A 132 -3.51 17.84 -1.18
C LEU A 132 -3.37 19.16 -0.40
N PRO A 133 -3.01 19.11 0.89
CA PRO A 133 -2.85 20.31 1.70
C PRO A 133 -1.96 21.33 0.97
N LYS A 134 -2.55 22.45 0.57
CA LYS A 134 -1.79 23.62 0.15
C LYS A 134 -1.19 24.20 1.42
N THR A 135 0.10 24.51 1.40
CA THR A 135 0.76 25.13 2.55
C THR A 135 0.00 26.39 2.95
N SER A 136 -0.38 26.48 4.24
CA SER A 136 -0.46 27.78 4.89
C SER A 136 0.95 28.09 5.37
N VAL A 137 1.45 29.26 4.97
CA VAL A 137 2.83 29.78 5.12
C VAL A 137 3.74 29.47 3.94
#